data_AF-A0A7S1ZEI6-F1
#
_entry.id   AF-A0A7S1ZEI6-F1
#
_cell.length_a   1.000
_cell.length_b   1.000
_cell.length_c   1.000
_cell.angle_alpha   90.00
_cell.angle_beta   90.00
_cell.angle_gamma   90.00
#
_symmetry.space_group_name_H-M   'P 1'
#
loop_
_entity.id
_entity.type
_entity.pdbx_description
1 polymer ?
#
loop_
_entity_poly.entity_id
_entity_poly.type
_entity_poly.pdbx_seq_one_letter_code
_entity_poly.pdbx_strand_id
1 'polypeptide(L)'
;MYLYPRFRDCVASELERNAPHVDELHQQLTPKMREIQNAIAAAVQTCIRELKKSTTLIQWTESDLTLENCVTTNFDMAISRQLEHDWHRLKPATKQLVNDLRTLRTLFQYLVQYDCVGFWRLICSVRTMSAAARNPSMWLLTPAADLLFRRAKERLYVVENPRPTREVPDPVRRLVPV
;
A
#
# COMPACT_ATOMS: atom_id res chain seq x y z
N MET A 1 -38.53 -11.69 1.74
CA MET A 1 -37.15 -11.92 1.27
C MET A 1 -36.69 -13.26 1.85
N TYR A 2 -36.36 -14.25 1.01
CA TYR A 2 -35.89 -15.57 1.47
C TYR A 2 -34.37 -15.63 1.35
N LEU A 3 -33.66 -15.71 2.48
CA LEU A 3 -32.21 -15.85 2.51
C LEU A 3 -31.84 -17.36 2.53
N TYR A 4 -30.85 -17.74 1.72
CA TYR A 4 -30.36 -19.12 1.60
C TYR A 4 -28.83 -19.16 1.80
N PRO A 5 -28.34 -19.02 3.04
CA PRO A 5 -26.91 -19.01 3.32
C PRO A 5 -26.30 -20.41 3.22
N ARG A 6 -24.98 -20.48 2.97
CA ARG A 6 -24.24 -21.75 2.82
C ARG A 6 -24.26 -22.64 4.08
N PHE A 7 -24.37 -22.03 5.26
CA PHE A 7 -24.47 -22.75 6.53
C PHE A 7 -25.87 -23.29 6.83
N ARG A 8 -26.85 -23.06 5.93
CA ARG A 8 -28.18 -23.65 6.07
C ARG A 8 -28.06 -25.16 5.92
N ASP A 9 -28.70 -25.87 6.83
CA ASP A 9 -28.56 -27.32 6.99
C ASP A 9 -28.74 -28.12 5.68
N CYS A 10 -29.77 -27.82 4.90
CA CYS A 10 -30.01 -28.48 3.61
C CYS A 10 -28.92 -28.21 2.56
N VAL A 11 -28.31 -27.04 2.58
CA VAL A 11 -27.25 -26.65 1.63
C VAL A 11 -25.91 -27.25 2.07
N ALA A 12 -25.58 -27.16 3.37
CA ALA A 12 -24.38 -27.76 3.93
C ALA A 12 -24.35 -29.27 3.71
N SER A 13 -25.47 -29.95 4.00
CA SER A 13 -25.63 -31.39 3.79
C SER A 13 -25.44 -31.84 2.33
N GLU A 14 -25.74 -30.98 1.36
CA GLU A 14 -25.46 -31.26 -0.06
C GLU A 14 -24.00 -31.02 -0.43
N LEU A 15 -23.41 -29.92 0.04
CA LEU A 15 -22.03 -29.53 -0.27
C LEU A 15 -21.00 -30.47 0.39
N GLU A 16 -21.31 -31.01 1.58
CA GLU A 16 -20.41 -31.89 2.34
C GLU A 16 -20.34 -33.32 1.76
N ARG A 17 -21.32 -33.74 0.95
CA ARG A 17 -21.35 -35.09 0.35
C ARG A 17 -20.10 -35.41 -0.48
N ASN A 18 -19.56 -34.42 -1.18
CA ASN A 18 -18.38 -34.55 -2.03
C ASN A 18 -17.45 -33.35 -1.81
N ALA A 19 -16.90 -33.20 -0.60
CA ALA A 19 -15.98 -32.12 -0.29
C ALA A 19 -14.68 -32.23 -1.12
N PRO A 20 -14.22 -31.14 -1.75
CA PRO A 20 -12.94 -31.14 -2.44
C PRO A 20 -11.78 -31.30 -1.45
N HIS A 21 -10.72 -32.00 -1.85
CA HIS A 21 -9.47 -32.01 -1.10
C HIS A 21 -8.77 -30.65 -1.27
N VAL A 22 -8.37 -30.03 -0.15
CA VAL A 22 -7.75 -28.69 -0.13
C VAL A 22 -6.43 -28.78 0.62
N ASP A 23 -5.34 -28.43 -0.08
CA ASP A 23 -4.01 -28.25 0.51
C ASP A 23 -3.73 -26.76 0.72
N GLU A 24 -3.56 -26.35 1.98
CA GLU A 24 -3.31 -24.95 2.35
C GLU A 24 -1.82 -24.62 2.44
N LEU A 25 -1.31 -23.88 1.47
CA LEU A 25 0.10 -23.47 1.43
C LEU A 25 0.26 -22.02 1.94
N HIS A 26 1.07 -21.87 2.99
CA HIS A 26 1.32 -20.58 3.63
C HIS A 26 2.63 -19.95 3.15
N GLN A 27 2.55 -19.04 2.17
CA GLN A 27 3.71 -18.28 1.70
C GLN A 27 3.84 -16.94 2.44
N GLN A 28 4.92 -16.78 3.19
CA GLN A 28 5.22 -15.53 3.90
C GLN A 28 5.83 -14.48 2.94
N LEU A 29 5.54 -13.20 3.20
CA LEU A 29 6.21 -12.09 2.54
C LEU A 29 7.70 -12.05 2.90
N THR A 30 8.53 -11.71 1.92
CA THR A 30 9.96 -11.49 2.16
C THR A 30 10.18 -10.34 3.15
N PRO A 31 11.32 -10.31 3.89
CA PRO A 31 11.59 -9.25 4.86
C PRO A 31 11.50 -7.83 4.27
N LYS A 32 12.08 -7.62 3.08
CA LYS A 32 12.02 -6.34 2.36
C LYS A 32 10.58 -5.94 1.99
N MET A 33 9.74 -6.90 1.57
CA MET A 33 8.33 -6.62 1.27
C MET A 33 7.55 -6.26 2.54
N ARG A 34 7.82 -6.92 3.67
CA ARG A 34 7.20 -6.59 4.96
C ARG A 34 7.56 -5.18 5.43
N GLU A 35 8.81 -4.77 5.27
CA GLU A 35 9.23 -3.39 5.57
C GLU A 35 8.54 -2.36 4.67
N ILE A 36 8.40 -2.65 3.36
CA ILE A 36 7.64 -1.79 2.44
C ILE A 36 6.17 -1.72 2.87
N GLN A 37 5.56 -2.85 3.24
CA GLN A 37 4.17 -2.92 3.70
C GLN A 37 3.96 -2.02 4.93
N ASN A 38 4.84 -2.10 5.92
CA ASN A 38 4.81 -1.27 7.12
C ASN A 38 5.02 0.23 6.80
N ALA A 39 5.87 0.54 5.81
CA ALA A 39 6.08 1.91 5.37
C ALA A 39 4.82 2.51 4.71
N ILE A 40 4.17 1.77 3.81
CA ILE A 40 2.91 2.20 3.19
C ILE A 40 1.83 2.39 4.26
N ALA A 41 1.75 1.48 5.23
CA ALA A 41 0.82 1.58 6.35
C ALA A 41 0.99 2.86 7.18
N ALA A 42 2.23 3.20 7.52
CA ALA A 42 2.55 4.43 8.24
C ALA A 42 2.17 5.68 7.43
N ALA A 43 2.36 5.65 6.11
CA ALA A 43 1.92 6.72 5.21
C ALA A 43 0.39 6.86 5.18
N VAL A 44 -0.35 5.74 5.11
CA VAL A 44 -1.83 5.72 5.16
C VAL A 44 -2.33 6.33 6.48
N GLN A 45 -1.77 5.89 7.61
CA GLN A 45 -2.14 6.43 8.92
C GLN A 45 -1.86 7.94 9.02
N THR A 46 -0.78 8.42 8.42
CA THR A 46 -0.46 9.86 8.37
C THR A 46 -1.50 10.61 7.55
N CYS A 47 -1.87 10.11 6.37
CA CYS A 47 -2.90 10.71 5.52
C CYS A 47 -4.26 10.76 6.25
N ILE A 48 -4.63 9.69 6.95
CA ILE A 48 -5.88 9.64 7.73
C ILE A 48 -5.87 10.65 8.87
N ARG A 49 -4.76 10.77 9.62
CA ARG A 49 -4.64 11.76 10.70
C ARG A 49 -4.81 13.19 10.17
N GLU A 50 -4.21 13.51 9.04
CA GLU A 50 -4.37 14.82 8.41
C GLU A 50 -5.78 15.02 7.84
N LEU A 51 -6.39 13.98 7.28
CA LEU A 51 -7.76 14.03 6.77
C LEU A 51 -8.76 14.34 7.89
N LYS A 52 -8.61 13.68 9.05
CA LYS A 52 -9.38 13.94 10.28
C LYS A 52 -9.28 15.39 10.75
N LYS A 53 -8.09 15.99 10.70
CA LYS A 53 -7.89 17.40 11.07
C LYS A 53 -8.53 18.36 10.06
N SER A 54 -8.53 17.98 8.78
CA SER A 54 -8.97 18.86 7.69
C SER A 54 -10.49 18.93 7.52
N THR A 55 -11.24 17.93 7.99
CA THR A 55 -12.68 17.80 7.70
C THR A 55 -13.41 16.99 8.77
N THR A 56 -14.51 17.53 9.28
CA THR A 56 -15.43 16.87 10.25
C THR A 56 -16.61 16.15 9.60
N LEU A 57 -16.72 16.22 8.26
CA LEU A 57 -17.80 15.62 7.47
C LEU A 57 -17.76 14.09 7.41
N ILE A 58 -16.61 13.49 7.77
CA ILE A 58 -16.43 12.04 7.73
C ILE A 58 -16.79 11.46 9.09
N GLN A 59 -17.68 10.47 9.09
CA GLN A 59 -17.94 9.63 10.25
C GLN A 59 -16.88 8.53 10.31
N TRP A 60 -16.07 8.55 11.37
CA TRP A 60 -15.00 7.59 11.57
C TRP A 60 -15.49 6.48 12.50
N THR A 61 -15.45 5.23 12.04
CA THR A 61 -15.65 4.06 12.91
C THR A 61 -14.31 3.67 13.53
N GLU A 62 -14.27 3.22 14.79
CA GLU A 62 -13.02 2.77 15.43
C GLU A 62 -12.34 1.61 14.68
N SER A 63 -13.13 0.76 14.02
CA SER A 63 -12.64 -0.34 13.18
C SER A 63 -11.93 0.13 11.92
N ASP A 64 -12.26 1.30 11.37
CA ASP A 64 -11.75 1.74 10.06
C ASP A 64 -10.26 2.11 10.06
N LEU A 65 -9.68 2.26 11.25
CA LEU A 65 -8.31 2.73 11.46
C LEU A 65 -7.31 1.59 11.67
N THR A 66 -7.78 0.34 11.67
CA THR A 66 -6.88 -0.81 11.81
C THR A 66 -6.04 -0.96 10.55
N LEU A 67 -4.78 -1.35 10.75
CA LEU A 67 -3.83 -1.66 9.67
C LEU A 67 -4.44 -2.68 8.68
N GLU A 68 -5.12 -3.68 9.24
CA GLU A 68 -5.76 -4.74 8.47
C GLU A 68 -6.83 -4.18 7.53
N ASN A 69 -7.72 -3.31 8.01
CA ASN A 69 -8.75 -2.71 7.18
C ASN A 69 -8.18 -1.78 6.11
N CYS A 70 -7.08 -1.07 6.40
CA CYS A 70 -6.39 -0.26 5.40
C CYS A 70 -5.81 -1.09 4.23
N VAL A 71 -5.51 -2.37 4.47
CA VAL A 71 -4.92 -3.29 3.47
C VAL A 71 -6.00 -4.11 2.76
N THR A 72 -7.01 -4.60 3.47
CA THR A 72 -7.97 -5.58 2.96
C THR A 72 -9.27 -4.97 2.44
N THR A 73 -9.68 -3.81 2.95
CA THR A 73 -10.99 -3.22 2.61
C THR A 73 -10.88 -2.09 1.58
N ASN A 74 -11.98 -1.82 0.86
CA ASN A 74 -12.10 -0.64 -0.02
C ASN A 74 -12.28 0.67 0.78
N PHE A 75 -11.43 0.90 1.77
CA PHE A 75 -11.59 2.00 2.73
C PHE A 75 -11.56 3.38 2.05
N ASP A 76 -10.70 3.56 1.05
CA ASP A 76 -10.61 4.79 0.25
C ASP A 76 -11.93 5.08 -0.50
N MET A 77 -12.64 4.05 -0.96
CA MET A 77 -13.95 4.21 -1.59
C MET A 77 -15.03 4.58 -0.56
N ALA A 78 -14.98 4.01 0.64
CA ALA A 78 -15.93 4.35 1.71
C ALA A 78 -15.80 5.82 2.10
N ILE A 79 -14.56 6.32 2.29
CA ILE A 79 -14.31 7.75 2.53
C ILE A 79 -14.81 8.60 1.35
N SER A 80 -14.47 8.20 0.12
CA SER A 80 -14.85 8.95 -1.08
C SER A 80 -16.37 9.13 -1.18
N ARG A 81 -17.16 8.10 -0.85
CA ARG A 81 -18.62 8.14 -0.83
C ARG A 81 -19.17 9.08 0.24
N GLN A 82 -18.62 9.06 1.44
CA GLN A 82 -19.05 9.99 2.51
C GLN A 82 -18.81 11.45 2.12
N LEU A 83 -17.73 11.72 1.39
CA LEU A 83 -17.36 13.06 0.94
C LEU A 83 -18.03 13.50 -0.37
N GLU A 84 -18.80 12.64 -1.03
CA GLU A 84 -19.32 12.88 -2.38
C GLU A 84 -20.27 14.08 -2.43
N HIS A 85 -21.16 14.20 -1.45
CA HIS A 85 -22.15 15.29 -1.37
C HIS A 85 -21.50 16.68 -1.25
N ASP A 86 -20.47 16.80 -0.41
CA ASP A 86 -19.76 18.06 -0.13
C ASP A 86 -18.43 18.19 -0.90
N TRP A 87 -18.18 17.33 -1.90
CA TRP A 87 -16.90 17.28 -2.61
C TRP A 87 -16.47 18.64 -3.17
N HIS A 88 -17.43 19.42 -3.67
CA HIS A 88 -17.20 20.75 -4.22
C HIS A 88 -16.70 21.76 -3.17
N ARG A 89 -17.06 21.60 -1.89
CA ARG A 89 -16.68 22.50 -0.78
C ARG A 89 -15.30 22.18 -0.18
N LEU A 90 -14.76 21.00 -0.47
CA LEU A 90 -13.48 20.56 0.09
C LEU A 90 -12.30 21.34 -0.51
N LYS A 91 -11.33 21.66 0.34
CA LYS A 91 -10.07 22.27 -0.06
C LYS A 91 -9.30 21.33 -1.00
N PRO A 92 -8.53 21.85 -1.98
CA PRO A 92 -7.70 21.03 -2.86
C PRO A 92 -6.75 20.08 -2.12
N ALA A 93 -6.19 20.52 -0.99
CA ALA A 93 -5.33 19.69 -0.14
C ALA A 93 -6.08 18.47 0.44
N THR A 94 -7.33 18.62 0.87
CA THR A 94 -8.16 17.51 1.37
C THR A 94 -8.50 16.53 0.25
N LYS A 95 -8.81 17.03 -0.95
CA LYS A 95 -9.04 16.18 -2.14
C LYS A 95 -7.78 15.38 -2.50
N GLN A 96 -6.61 16.00 -2.36
CA GLN A 96 -5.33 15.33 -2.57
C GLN A 96 -5.10 14.19 -1.55
N LEU A 97 -5.43 14.38 -0.27
CA LEU A 97 -5.33 13.31 0.74
C LEU A 97 -6.18 12.08 0.38
N VAL A 98 -7.40 12.28 -0.12
CA VAL A 98 -8.27 11.18 -0.58
C VAL A 98 -7.64 10.45 -1.77
N ASN A 99 -7.05 11.19 -2.71
CA ASN A 99 -6.34 10.59 -3.84
C ASN A 99 -5.06 9.85 -3.43
N ASP A 100 -4.35 10.37 -2.42
CA ASP A 100 -3.17 9.74 -1.84
C ASP A 100 -3.52 8.39 -1.19
N LEU A 101 -4.65 8.30 -0.47
CA LEU A 101 -5.14 7.03 0.09
C LEU A 101 -5.40 5.98 -1.01
N ARG A 102 -6.01 6.37 -2.12
CA ARG A 102 -6.21 5.49 -3.29
C ARG A 102 -4.88 5.02 -3.90
N THR A 103 -3.92 5.94 -4.00
CA THR A 103 -2.58 5.64 -4.53
C THR A 103 -1.84 4.66 -3.62
N LEU A 104 -1.83 4.90 -2.31
CA LEU A 104 -1.20 4.02 -1.32
C LEU A 104 -1.80 2.62 -1.31
N ARG A 105 -3.12 2.52 -1.47
CA ARG A 105 -3.80 1.24 -1.63
C ARG A 105 -3.38 0.49 -2.90
N THR A 106 -3.26 1.21 -4.01
CA THR A 106 -2.76 0.65 -5.28
C THR A 106 -1.33 0.12 -5.09
N LEU A 107 -0.46 0.86 -4.37
CA LEU A 107 0.89 0.40 -4.05
C LEU A 107 0.88 -0.89 -3.21
N PHE A 108 -0.01 -1.03 -2.23
CA PHE A 108 -0.14 -2.28 -1.46
C PHE A 108 -0.48 -3.48 -2.36
N GLN A 109 -1.48 -3.34 -3.23
CA GLN A 109 -1.88 -4.42 -4.13
C GLN A 109 -0.75 -4.77 -5.10
N TYR A 110 -0.10 -3.74 -5.65
CA TYR A 110 0.99 -3.92 -6.60
C TYR A 110 2.22 -4.61 -5.99
N LEU A 111 2.48 -4.38 -4.70
CA LEU A 111 3.59 -5.03 -3.99
C LEU A 111 3.47 -6.56 -4.01
N VAL A 112 2.25 -7.08 -3.93
CA VAL A 112 1.97 -8.53 -3.85
C VAL A 112 1.70 -9.14 -5.22
N GLN A 113 1.06 -8.41 -6.13
CA GLN A 113 0.60 -8.95 -7.41
C GLN A 113 1.63 -8.83 -8.55
N TYR A 114 2.55 -7.87 -8.47
CA TYR A 114 3.48 -7.56 -9.56
C TYR A 114 4.95 -7.72 -9.15
N ASP A 115 5.81 -7.77 -10.16
CA ASP A 115 7.25 -7.90 -10.01
C ASP A 115 7.90 -6.64 -9.38
N CYS A 116 9.13 -6.79 -8.89
CA CYS A 116 9.84 -5.70 -8.23
C CYS A 116 10.21 -4.54 -9.17
N VAL A 117 10.43 -4.79 -10.46
CA VAL A 117 10.76 -3.75 -11.45
C VAL A 117 9.52 -2.93 -11.77
N GLY A 118 8.39 -3.59 -12.03
CA GLY A 118 7.08 -2.98 -12.21
C GLY A 118 6.70 -2.11 -11.01
N PHE A 119 6.84 -2.64 -9.80
CA PHE A 119 6.60 -1.88 -8.57
C PHE A 119 7.47 -0.63 -8.49
N TRP A 120 8.79 -0.74 -8.73
CA TRP A 120 9.70 0.41 -8.68
C TRP A 120 9.33 1.50 -9.71
N ARG A 121 8.97 1.11 -10.93
CA ARG A 121 8.49 2.04 -11.95
C ARG A 121 7.24 2.78 -11.50
N LEU A 122 6.28 2.07 -10.92
CA LEU A 122 5.06 2.67 -10.38
C LEU A 122 5.39 3.71 -9.30
N ILE A 123 6.22 3.37 -8.32
CA ILE A 123 6.52 4.32 -7.22
C ILE A 123 7.27 5.55 -7.72
N CYS A 124 8.14 5.39 -8.72
CA CYS A 124 8.83 6.51 -9.36
C CYS A 124 7.85 7.39 -10.12
N SER A 125 6.91 6.79 -10.86
CA SER A 125 5.86 7.51 -11.56
C SER A 125 5.02 8.34 -10.60
N VAL A 126 4.61 7.77 -9.47
CA VAL A 126 3.85 8.49 -8.42
C VAL A 126 4.64 9.70 -7.92
N ARG A 127 5.94 9.55 -7.64
CA ARG A 127 6.81 10.66 -7.21
C ARG A 127 6.93 11.76 -8.26
N THR A 128 7.15 11.39 -9.52
CA THR A 128 7.27 12.36 -10.63
C THR A 128 5.95 13.11 -10.87
N MET A 129 4.83 12.39 -10.90
CA MET A 129 3.50 13.00 -11.07
C MET A 129 3.18 13.96 -9.93
N SER A 130 3.50 13.58 -8.69
CA SER A 130 3.27 14.41 -7.52
C SER A 130 4.12 15.69 -7.53
N ALA A 131 5.38 15.59 -7.98
CA ALA A 131 6.27 16.74 -8.12
C ALA A 131 5.81 17.74 -9.19
N ALA A 132 5.14 17.27 -10.24
CA ALA A 132 4.56 18.13 -11.28
C ALA A 132 3.16 18.65 -10.94
N ALA A 133 2.50 18.11 -9.90
CA ALA A 133 1.15 18.48 -9.53
C ALA A 133 1.11 19.84 -8.81
N ARG A 134 0.01 20.59 -9.01
CA ARG A 134 -0.23 21.86 -8.29
C ARG A 134 -0.35 21.67 -6.77
N ASN A 135 -0.82 20.51 -6.32
CA ASN A 135 -0.89 20.13 -4.92
C ASN A 135 -0.10 18.82 -4.75
N PRO A 136 1.15 18.87 -4.29
CA PRO A 136 1.96 17.68 -4.10
C PRO A 136 1.43 16.82 -2.94
N SER A 137 1.71 15.52 -3.04
CA SER A 137 1.34 14.50 -2.04
C SER A 137 2.28 14.59 -0.85
N MET A 138 1.79 15.11 0.26
CA MET A 138 2.62 15.38 1.44
C MET A 138 3.21 14.11 2.07
N TRP A 139 2.58 12.95 1.90
CA TRP A 139 3.09 11.69 2.43
C TRP A 139 4.44 11.28 1.82
N LEU A 140 4.75 11.73 0.59
CA LEU A 140 6.04 11.48 -0.06
C LEU A 140 7.21 12.16 0.65
N LEU A 141 6.93 13.18 1.48
CA LEU A 141 7.93 13.91 2.28
C LEU A 141 8.13 13.31 3.67
N THR A 142 7.54 12.15 3.95
CA THR A 142 7.64 11.48 5.25
C THR A 142 8.79 10.47 5.28
N PRO A 143 9.35 10.16 6.46
CA PRO A 143 10.35 9.10 6.60
C PRO A 143 9.86 7.72 6.14
N ALA A 144 8.54 7.50 6.16
CA ALA A 144 7.91 6.30 5.65
C ALA A 144 8.08 6.18 4.14
N ALA A 145 7.93 7.27 3.39
CA ALA A 145 8.20 7.28 1.95
C ALA A 145 9.68 6.98 1.67
N ASP A 146 10.61 7.61 2.38
CA ASP A 146 12.05 7.34 2.20
C ASP A 146 12.40 5.87 2.43
N LEU A 147 11.81 5.25 3.47
CA LEU A 147 11.95 3.83 3.74
C LEU A 147 11.41 2.97 2.59
N LEU A 148 10.23 3.31 2.08
CA LEU A 148 9.60 2.64 0.94
C LEU A 148 10.49 2.68 -0.29
N PHE A 149 10.98 3.86 -0.70
CA PHE A 149 11.87 3.99 -1.86
C PHE A 149 13.18 3.22 -1.68
N ARG A 150 13.78 3.28 -0.49
CA ARG A 150 15.04 2.58 -0.21
C ARG A 150 14.87 1.06 -0.32
N ARG A 151 13.87 0.48 0.34
CA ARG A 151 13.63 -0.96 0.31
C ARG A 151 13.17 -1.46 -1.05
N ALA A 152 12.39 -0.67 -1.79
CA ALA A 152 12.05 -0.99 -3.16
C ALA A 152 13.30 -1.06 -4.06
N LYS A 153 14.25 -0.13 -3.91
CA LYS A 153 15.51 -0.15 -4.66
C LYS A 153 16.42 -1.32 -4.28
N GLU A 154 16.48 -1.67 -2.99
CA GLU A 154 17.23 -2.84 -2.51
C GLU A 154 16.66 -4.19 -2.99
N ARG A 155 15.40 -4.24 -3.47
CA ARG A 155 14.85 -5.43 -4.13
C ARG A 155 15.35 -5.59 -5.57
N LEU A 156 15.94 -4.54 -6.15
CA LEU A 156 16.45 -4.52 -7.52
C LEU A 156 17.97 -4.61 -7.59
N TYR A 157 18.66 -3.92 -6.67
CA TYR A 157 20.12 -3.81 -6.69
C TYR A 157 20.72 -4.18 -5.34
N VAL A 158 21.82 -4.92 -5.37
CA VAL A 158 22.74 -5.09 -4.25
C VAL A 158 23.88 -4.09 -4.38
N VAL A 159 24.25 -3.48 -3.26
CA VAL A 159 25.47 -2.66 -3.17
C VAL A 159 26.64 -3.60 -2.94
N GLU A 160 27.46 -3.81 -3.95
CA GLU A 160 28.77 -4.43 -3.79
C GLU A 160 29.77 -3.41 -3.26
N ASN A 161 30.44 -3.78 -2.18
CA ASN A 161 31.61 -3.09 -1.65
C ASN A 161 32.84 -3.95 -1.95
N PRO A 162 33.54 -3.71 -3.08
CA PRO A 162 34.73 -4.49 -3.39
C PRO A 162 35.78 -4.24 -2.32
N ARG A 163 36.56 -5.26 -1.97
CA ARG A 163 37.67 -5.08 -1.04
C ARG A 163 38.81 -4.35 -1.76
N PRO A 164 39.53 -3.43 -1.08
CA PRO A 164 40.75 -2.84 -1.60
C PRO A 164 41.71 -3.93 -2.07
N THR A 165 42.15 -3.84 -3.32
CA THR A 165 43.15 -4.74 -3.89
C THR A 165 44.38 -3.91 -4.23
N ARG A 166 45.58 -4.52 -4.33
CA ARG A 166 46.80 -3.79 -4.73
C ARG A 166 46.64 -2.99 -6.03
N GLU A 167 45.80 -3.47 -6.95
CA GLU A 167 45.50 -2.82 -8.23
C GLU A 167 44.45 -1.69 -8.12
N VAL A 168 43.54 -1.78 -7.14
CA VAL A 168 42.48 -0.79 -6.89
C VAL A 168 42.44 -0.50 -5.38
N PRO A 169 43.23 0.47 -4.91
CA PRO A 169 43.32 0.82 -3.49
C PRO A 169 41.99 1.38 -2.94
N ASP A 170 41.27 2.16 -3.74
CA ASP A 170 40.01 2.80 -3.38
C ASP A 170 38.86 2.36 -4.30
N PRO A 171 38.30 1.15 -4.10
CA PRO A 171 37.22 0.65 -4.94
C PRO A 171 35.91 1.40 -4.65
N VAL A 172 35.31 1.95 -5.71
CA VAL A 172 33.99 2.59 -5.64
C VAL A 172 32.90 1.53 -5.48
N ARG A 173 31.88 1.83 -4.68
CA ARG A 173 30.71 0.97 -4.50
C ARG A 173 29.99 0.77 -5.83
N ARG A 174 29.67 -0.48 -6.16
CA ARG A 174 28.96 -0.82 -7.41
C ARG A 174 27.55 -1.30 -7.09
N LEU A 175 26.58 -0.92 -7.92
CA LEU A 175 25.23 -1.46 -7.87
C LEU A 175 25.13 -2.62 -8.86
N VAL A 176 24.87 -3.81 -8.35
CA VAL A 176 24.71 -5.03 -9.15
C VAL A 176 23.23 -5.44 -9.08
N PRO A 177 22.57 -5.74 -10.21
CA PRO A 177 21.18 -6.24 -10.17
C PRO A 177 21.11 -7.56 -9.39
N VAL A 178 20.05 -7.70 -8.57
CA VAL A 178 19.73 -8.93 -7.81
C VAL A 178 19.31 -10.04 -8.76
#